data_AF-A0A843F988-F1
#
_entry.id   AF-A0A843F988-F1
#
_cell.length_a   1.000
_cell.length_b   1.000
_cell.length_c   1.000
_cell.angle_alpha   90.00
_cell.angle_beta   90.00
_cell.angle_gamma   90.00
#
_symmetry.space_group_name_H-M   'P 1'
#
loop_
_entity.id
_entity.type
_entity.pdbx_description
1 polymer ?
#
loop_
_entity_poly.entity_id
_entity_poly.type
_entity_poly.pdbx_seq_one_letter_code
_entity_poly.pdbx_strand_id
1 'polypeptide(L)'
;ESFKFLSEKLGKENVSLRYDPIFINEKYTLEKHIESFEYIVNSLSDYTNETVISFIDLYEKTKRNFPQAREVYKEERLELGKEFAEIGKKNNILIKTCVEGTELDKFGIDSSGCMTKEVIERAINKNLNIPKQKARNGQCYCLLNNDIGEYNTCNHGCLYCYANSNKKLVKRNLKLHNPKSPLLIGEIREDDIIIERKQESCISKEKTKQTKLF
;
A
#
# COMPACT_ATOMS: atom_id res chain seq x y z
N GLU A 1 -12.66 -14.32 -3.79
CA GLU A 1 -13.26 -14.73 -2.51
C GLU A 1 -12.83 -13.88 -1.32
N SER A 2 -11.61 -13.99 -0.78
CA SER A 2 -11.23 -13.26 0.46
C SER A 2 -11.40 -11.73 0.39
N PHE A 3 -11.07 -11.12 -0.75
CA PHE A 3 -11.27 -9.68 -0.96
C PHE A 3 -12.75 -9.29 -0.90
N LYS A 4 -13.61 -10.04 -1.60
CA LYS A 4 -15.07 -9.83 -1.64
C LYS A 4 -15.67 -9.98 -0.25
N PHE A 5 -15.31 -11.05 0.46
CA PHE A 5 -15.72 -11.28 1.84
C PHE A 5 -15.33 -10.12 2.77
N LEU A 6 -14.10 -9.61 2.67
CA LEU A 6 -13.66 -8.48 3.48
C LEU A 6 -14.48 -7.22 3.17
N SER A 7 -14.73 -6.96 1.89
CA SER A 7 -15.54 -5.82 1.45
C SER A 7 -17.00 -5.92 1.91
N GLU A 8 -17.62 -7.09 1.85
CA GLU A 8 -18.98 -7.31 2.37
C GLU A 8 -19.07 -7.07 3.88
N LYS A 9 -17.98 -7.31 4.63
CA LYS A 9 -17.94 -7.08 6.08
C LYS A 9 -17.64 -5.64 6.47
N LEU A 10 -16.80 -4.95 5.70
CA LEU A 10 -16.30 -3.63 6.04
C LEU A 10 -16.95 -2.51 5.24
N GLY A 11 -17.58 -2.79 4.10
CA GLY A 11 -17.97 -1.81 3.08
C GLY A 11 -16.88 -1.63 2.03
N LYS A 12 -17.28 -1.43 0.77
CA LYS A 12 -16.36 -1.29 -0.37
C LYS A 12 -15.52 -0.02 -0.33
N GLU A 13 -15.95 0.98 0.43
CA GLU A 13 -15.21 2.21 0.71
C GLU A 13 -14.02 1.98 1.67
N ASN A 14 -14.01 0.84 2.36
CA ASN A 14 -13.02 0.45 3.37
C ASN A 14 -12.01 -0.58 2.89
N VAL A 15 -12.13 -1.03 1.64
CA VAL A 15 -11.26 -2.04 1.05
C VAL A 15 -10.76 -1.52 -0.29
N SER A 16 -9.44 -1.45 -0.44
CA SER A 16 -8.78 -0.97 -1.65
C SER A 16 -7.94 -2.09 -2.26
N LEU A 17 -8.03 -2.25 -3.58
CA LEU A 17 -7.18 -3.18 -4.32
C LEU A 17 -5.78 -2.57 -4.46
N ARG A 18 -4.73 -3.38 -4.33
CA ARG A 18 -3.36 -2.94 -4.62
C ARG A 18 -2.75 -3.85 -5.68
N TYR A 19 -2.58 -3.32 -6.88
CA TYR A 19 -1.95 -4.00 -8.00
C TYR A 19 -0.49 -3.53 -8.11
N ASP A 20 0.36 -4.19 -7.32
CA ASP A 20 1.75 -3.80 -7.07
C ASP A 20 2.63 -5.04 -6.78
N PRO A 21 3.89 -5.07 -7.24
CA PRO A 21 4.50 -4.16 -8.20
C PRO A 21 4.15 -4.51 -9.65
N ILE A 22 4.07 -3.49 -10.49
CA ILE A 22 4.04 -3.66 -11.96
C ILE A 22 5.48 -3.78 -12.46
N PHE A 23 5.78 -4.84 -13.22
CA PHE A 23 7.11 -5.09 -13.79
C PHE A 23 6.96 -5.79 -15.14
N ILE A 24 7.85 -5.48 -16.08
CA ILE A 24 7.73 -6.02 -17.44
C ILE A 24 8.83 -7.02 -17.75
N ASN A 25 8.44 -8.18 -18.29
CA ASN A 25 9.34 -9.19 -18.85
C ASN A 25 8.63 -10.03 -19.92
N GLU A 26 9.29 -11.09 -20.40
CA GLU A 26 8.74 -11.99 -21.45
C GLU A 26 7.40 -12.63 -21.09
N LYS A 27 7.09 -12.80 -19.79
CA LYS A 27 5.84 -13.40 -19.31
C LYS A 27 4.78 -12.35 -18.97
N TYR A 28 5.19 -11.26 -18.34
CA TYR A 28 4.33 -10.16 -17.92
C TYR A 28 4.59 -8.97 -18.83
N THR A 29 3.98 -9.02 -20.03
CA THR A 29 4.03 -7.94 -21.00
C THR A 29 3.04 -6.82 -20.65
N LEU A 30 3.08 -5.72 -21.40
CA LEU A 30 2.09 -4.65 -21.31
C LEU A 30 0.67 -5.19 -21.48
N GLU A 31 0.45 -5.96 -22.56
CA GLU A 31 -0.83 -6.57 -22.90
C GLU A 31 -1.29 -7.50 -21.77
N LYS A 32 -0.38 -8.32 -21.24
CA LYS A 32 -0.70 -9.22 -20.13
C LYS A 32 -1.14 -8.46 -18.89
N HIS A 33 -0.50 -7.33 -18.60
CA HIS A 33 -0.88 -6.49 -17.48
C HIS A 33 -2.24 -5.83 -17.69
N ILE A 34 -2.53 -5.34 -18.90
CA ILE A 34 -3.82 -4.75 -19.27
C ILE A 34 -4.95 -5.78 -19.11
N GLU A 35 -4.80 -6.97 -19.72
CA GLU A 35 -5.75 -8.07 -19.59
C GLU A 35 -6.00 -8.48 -18.13
N SER A 36 -4.91 -8.63 -17.36
CA SER A 36 -5.01 -9.09 -15.97
C SER A 36 -5.65 -8.02 -15.09
N PHE A 37 -5.31 -6.76 -15.31
CA PHE A 37 -5.88 -5.63 -14.58
C PHE A 37 -7.37 -5.49 -14.89
N GLU A 38 -7.76 -5.53 -16.16
CA GLU A 38 -9.17 -5.49 -16.58
C GLU A 38 -9.97 -6.64 -15.95
N TYR A 39 -9.46 -7.87 -16.02
CA TYR A 39 -10.11 -9.02 -15.40
C TYR A 39 -10.32 -8.84 -13.89
N ILE A 40 -9.29 -8.39 -13.17
CA ILE A 40 -9.36 -8.20 -11.71
C ILE A 40 -10.34 -7.07 -11.36
N VAL A 41 -10.23 -5.92 -12.04
CA VAL A 41 -11.08 -4.75 -11.80
C VAL A 41 -12.54 -5.07 -12.09
N ASN A 42 -12.84 -5.70 -13.23
CA ASN A 42 -14.20 -6.15 -13.57
C ASN A 42 -14.76 -7.12 -12.53
N SER A 43 -13.91 -7.97 -11.94
CA SER A 43 -14.32 -8.96 -10.94
C SER A 43 -14.57 -8.37 -9.55
N LEU A 44 -14.05 -7.17 -9.28
CA LEU A 44 -14.02 -6.55 -7.95
C LEU A 44 -14.70 -5.17 -7.90
N SER A 45 -15.26 -4.67 -9.01
CA SER A 45 -15.83 -3.32 -9.12
C SER A 45 -16.97 -3.05 -8.13
N ASP A 46 -17.75 -4.07 -7.77
CA ASP A 46 -18.79 -3.96 -6.72
C ASP A 46 -18.23 -3.99 -5.29
N TYR A 47 -16.95 -4.31 -5.11
CA TYR A 47 -16.32 -4.60 -3.81
C TYR A 47 -15.19 -3.63 -3.45
N THR A 48 -14.87 -2.66 -4.29
CA THR A 48 -13.97 -1.56 -3.97
C THR A 48 -14.41 -0.31 -4.71
N ASN A 49 -14.01 0.87 -4.22
CA ASN A 49 -14.15 2.12 -4.98
C ASN A 49 -12.83 2.55 -5.64
N GLU A 50 -11.71 1.92 -5.27
CA GLU A 50 -10.40 2.34 -5.75
C GLU A 50 -9.38 1.20 -5.85
N THR A 51 -8.35 1.46 -6.63
CA THR A 51 -7.17 0.60 -6.72
C THR A 51 -5.90 1.44 -6.70
N VAL A 52 -4.88 0.94 -6.02
CA VAL A 52 -3.54 1.53 -5.94
C VAL A 52 -2.61 0.76 -6.87
N ILE A 53 -1.84 1.49 -7.66
CA ILE A 53 -0.78 0.94 -8.53
C ILE A 53 0.58 1.54 -8.17
N SER A 54 1.63 0.77 -8.41
CA SER A 54 3.03 1.23 -8.41
C SER A 54 3.88 0.34 -9.29
N PHE A 55 5.00 0.87 -9.75
CA PHE A 55 5.97 0.17 -10.58
C PHE A 55 7.09 -0.40 -9.72
N ILE A 56 7.80 -1.39 -10.25
CA ILE A 56 8.86 -2.07 -9.51
C ILE A 56 10.02 -1.14 -9.16
N ASP A 57 10.35 -1.08 -7.87
CA ASP A 57 11.56 -0.44 -7.37
C ASP A 57 12.79 -1.36 -7.44
N LEU A 58 13.84 -0.90 -8.12
CA LEU A 58 15.10 -1.64 -8.22
C LEU A 58 16.06 -1.32 -7.07
N TYR A 59 15.68 -1.67 -5.84
CA TYR A 59 16.61 -1.67 -4.70
C TYR A 59 17.76 -2.65 -4.92
N GLU A 60 18.91 -2.45 -4.25
CA GLU A 60 20.06 -3.37 -4.32
C GLU A 60 19.71 -4.82 -3.95
N LYS A 61 18.77 -5.00 -3.01
CA LYS A 61 18.21 -6.31 -2.67
C LYS A 61 17.34 -6.89 -3.79
N THR A 62 16.55 -6.05 -4.48
CA THR A 62 15.72 -6.44 -5.61
C THR A 62 16.60 -6.89 -6.76
N LYS A 63 17.60 -6.09 -7.16
CA LYS A 63 18.54 -6.45 -8.24
C LYS A 63 19.26 -7.79 -7.98
N ARG A 64 19.65 -8.04 -6.73
CA ARG A 64 20.28 -9.31 -6.34
C ARG A 64 19.30 -10.50 -6.37
N ASN A 65 18.08 -10.31 -5.88
CA ASN A 65 17.11 -11.40 -5.74
C ASN A 65 16.30 -11.66 -7.02
N PHE A 66 16.18 -10.64 -7.87
CA PHE A 66 15.45 -10.63 -9.13
C PHE A 66 16.32 -9.97 -10.23
N PRO A 67 17.41 -10.62 -10.66
CA PRO A 67 18.38 -10.02 -11.60
C PRO A 67 17.80 -9.75 -13.00
N GLN A 68 16.69 -10.41 -13.36
CA GLN A 68 15.98 -10.14 -14.60
C GLN A 68 15.05 -8.92 -14.52
N ALA A 69 14.86 -8.34 -13.33
CA ALA A 69 14.06 -7.14 -13.18
C ALA A 69 14.75 -5.94 -13.84
N ARG A 70 13.97 -5.14 -14.54
CA ARG A 70 14.36 -3.84 -15.07
C ARG A 70 13.36 -2.78 -14.64
N GLU A 71 13.74 -1.52 -14.82
CA GLU A 71 12.81 -0.42 -14.66
C GLU A 71 11.73 -0.53 -15.75
N VAL A 72 10.49 -0.20 -15.37
CA VAL A 72 9.42 0.04 -16.34
C VAL A 72 9.71 1.41 -16.95
N TYR A 73 9.89 1.48 -18.26
CA TYR A 73 10.25 2.71 -18.95
C TYR A 73 9.08 3.68 -18.97
N LYS A 74 9.38 4.97 -19.13
CA LYS A 74 8.37 6.03 -19.08
C LYS A 74 7.24 5.80 -20.07
N GLU A 75 7.58 5.42 -21.30
CA GLU A 75 6.62 5.15 -22.37
C GLU A 75 5.66 4.02 -21.98
N GLU A 76 6.20 2.95 -21.38
CA GLU A 76 5.43 1.80 -20.89
C GLU A 76 4.50 2.19 -19.72
N ARG A 77 4.98 3.03 -18.79
CA ARG A 77 4.14 3.55 -17.69
C ARG A 77 3.00 4.40 -18.21
N LEU A 78 3.28 5.25 -19.20
CA LEU A 78 2.28 6.11 -19.82
C LEU A 78 1.22 5.30 -20.57
N GLU A 79 1.64 4.26 -21.27
CA GLU A 79 0.73 3.34 -21.96
C GLU A 79 -0.16 2.59 -20.98
N LEU A 80 0.44 1.95 -19.96
CA LEU A 80 -0.33 1.27 -18.90
C LEU A 80 -1.24 2.23 -18.16
N GLY A 81 -0.75 3.42 -17.81
CA GLY A 81 -1.55 4.42 -17.10
C GLY A 81 -2.77 4.87 -17.90
N LYS A 82 -2.63 5.04 -19.22
CA LYS A 82 -3.76 5.35 -20.10
C LYS A 82 -4.79 4.23 -20.12
N GLU A 83 -4.36 3.00 -20.39
CA GLU A 83 -5.26 1.84 -20.50
C GLU A 83 -5.94 1.54 -19.16
N PHE A 84 -5.18 1.59 -18.06
CA PHE A 84 -5.72 1.39 -16.73
C PHE A 84 -6.74 2.46 -16.38
N ALA A 85 -6.47 3.74 -16.68
CA ALA A 85 -7.43 4.81 -16.43
C ALA A 85 -8.77 4.58 -17.16
N GLU A 86 -8.74 4.10 -18.40
CA GLU A 86 -9.96 3.77 -19.15
C GLU A 86 -10.71 2.57 -18.55
N ILE A 87 -9.99 1.52 -18.13
CA ILE A 87 -10.57 0.37 -17.42
C ILE A 87 -11.22 0.83 -16.09
N GLY A 88 -10.52 1.68 -15.33
CA GLY A 88 -11.00 2.24 -14.08
C GLY A 88 -12.29 3.03 -14.27
N LYS A 89 -12.33 3.94 -15.26
CA LYS A 89 -13.54 4.70 -15.61
C LYS A 89 -14.73 3.81 -15.96
N LYS A 90 -14.53 2.80 -16.82
CA LYS A 90 -15.59 1.85 -17.22
C LYS A 90 -16.19 1.11 -16.02
N ASN A 91 -15.39 0.84 -15.00
CA ASN A 91 -15.80 0.12 -13.79
C ASN A 91 -16.13 1.03 -12.60
N ASN A 92 -16.11 2.34 -12.80
CA ASN A 92 -16.32 3.33 -11.74
C ASN A 92 -15.34 3.18 -10.56
N ILE A 93 -14.08 2.81 -10.87
CA ILE A 93 -12.97 2.63 -9.94
C ILE A 93 -11.96 3.77 -10.09
N LEU A 94 -11.68 4.45 -8.98
CA LEU A 94 -10.60 5.45 -8.91
C LEU A 94 -9.25 4.73 -8.88
N ILE A 95 -8.32 5.16 -9.75
CA ILE A 95 -6.95 4.65 -9.73
C ILE A 95 -6.06 5.64 -9.02
N LYS A 96 -5.27 5.16 -8.07
CA LYS A 96 -4.31 5.95 -7.30
C LYS A 96 -2.89 5.42 -7.51
N THR A 97 -1.89 6.30 -7.42
CA THR A 97 -0.48 5.86 -7.39
C THR A 97 0.11 5.90 -5.99
N CYS A 98 1.08 5.02 -5.75
CA CYS A 98 1.89 5.03 -4.53
C CYS A 98 3.30 5.53 -4.84
N VAL A 99 3.48 6.87 -4.82
CA VAL A 99 4.79 7.54 -4.98
C VAL A 99 5.40 7.35 -6.37
N GLU A 100 4.62 7.65 -7.43
CA GLU A 100 5.04 7.51 -8.84
C GLU A 100 5.21 8.87 -9.56
N GLY A 101 5.26 9.97 -8.82
CA GLY A 101 5.18 11.32 -9.40
C GLY A 101 3.79 11.64 -9.93
N THR A 102 3.67 12.63 -10.82
CA THR A 102 2.38 13.13 -11.36
C THR A 102 2.20 12.87 -12.85
N GLU A 103 3.05 12.03 -13.45
CA GLU A 103 3.06 11.83 -14.90
C GLU A 103 1.80 11.14 -15.45
N LEU A 104 1.08 10.42 -14.58
CA LEU A 104 -0.16 9.72 -14.90
C LEU A 104 -1.42 10.56 -14.64
N ASP A 105 -1.31 11.71 -13.97
CA ASP A 105 -2.44 12.57 -13.59
C ASP A 105 -3.23 13.04 -14.82
N LYS A 106 -2.52 13.22 -15.94
CA LYS A 106 -3.12 13.59 -17.25
C LYS A 106 -4.15 12.58 -17.78
N PHE A 107 -4.16 11.35 -17.25
CA PHE A 107 -5.14 10.32 -17.60
C PHE A 107 -6.31 10.24 -16.61
N GLY A 108 -6.27 11.01 -15.52
CA GLY A 108 -7.24 10.96 -14.42
C GLY A 108 -6.84 9.99 -13.29
N ILE A 109 -5.58 9.59 -13.22
CA ILE A 109 -5.02 8.81 -12.10
C ILE A 109 -4.68 9.78 -10.95
N ASP A 110 -5.05 9.43 -9.73
CA ASP A 110 -4.82 10.25 -8.54
C ASP A 110 -3.48 9.92 -7.87
N SER A 111 -2.50 10.80 -8.06
CA SER A 111 -1.16 10.67 -7.47
C SER A 111 -0.99 11.41 -6.14
N SER A 112 -2.07 11.82 -5.46
CA SER A 112 -2.00 12.49 -4.15
C SER A 112 -1.52 11.59 -3.01
N GLY A 113 -1.58 10.27 -3.22
CA GLY A 113 -1.09 9.24 -2.28
C GLY A 113 -2.18 8.24 -1.87
N CYS A 114 -1.77 7.02 -1.53
CA CYS A 114 -2.66 5.89 -1.27
C CYS A 114 -3.26 5.82 0.14
N MET A 115 -2.71 6.56 1.11
CA MET A 115 -3.15 6.56 2.51
C MET A 115 -3.13 7.99 3.08
N THR A 116 -3.65 8.96 2.34
CA THR A 116 -3.74 10.35 2.81
C THR A 116 -4.79 10.49 3.92
N LYS A 117 -4.85 11.67 4.53
CA LYS A 117 -5.88 12.00 5.52
C LYS A 117 -7.28 11.76 4.96
N GLU A 118 -7.53 12.21 3.74
CA GLU A 118 -8.83 12.12 3.07
C GLU A 118 -9.23 10.66 2.84
N VAL A 119 -8.27 9.80 2.46
CA VAL A 119 -8.51 8.35 2.30
C VAL A 119 -8.95 7.73 3.62
N ILE A 120 -8.25 8.03 4.72
CA ILE A 120 -8.58 7.46 6.04
C ILE A 120 -9.89 8.05 6.58
N GLU A 121 -10.12 9.36 6.47
CA GLU A 121 -11.37 10.01 6.91
C GLU A 121 -12.60 9.42 6.21
N ARG A 122 -12.49 9.18 4.89
CA ARG A 122 -13.54 8.50 4.12
C ARG A 122 -13.80 7.10 4.65
N ALA A 123 -12.75 6.33 4.92
CA ALA A 123 -12.88 4.96 5.40
C ALA A 123 -13.57 4.90 6.79
N ILE A 124 -13.10 5.70 7.73
CA ILE A 124 -13.65 5.67 9.11
C ILE A 124 -14.93 6.52 9.27
N ASN A 125 -15.35 7.24 8.23
CA ASN A 125 -16.43 8.22 8.22
C ASN A 125 -16.35 9.25 9.38
N LYS A 126 -15.14 9.77 9.63
CA LYS A 126 -14.88 10.76 10.69
C LYS A 126 -13.76 11.70 10.27
N ASN A 127 -13.86 12.94 10.72
CA ASN A 127 -12.79 13.92 10.54
C ASN A 127 -11.62 13.64 11.49
N LEU A 128 -10.39 13.80 11.00
CA LEU A 128 -9.15 13.62 11.74
C LEU A 128 -8.43 14.96 11.91
N ASN A 129 -8.02 15.26 13.14
CA ASN A 129 -7.14 16.36 13.46
C ASN A 129 -5.72 15.83 13.67
N ILE A 130 -4.95 15.78 12.59
CA ILE A 130 -3.60 15.21 12.58
C ILE A 130 -2.58 16.34 12.52
N PRO A 131 -1.53 16.31 13.35
CA PRO A 131 -0.41 17.25 13.24
C PRO A 131 0.17 17.26 11.82
N LYS A 132 0.67 18.41 11.36
CA LYS A 132 1.36 18.49 10.07
C LYS A 132 2.52 17.50 10.04
N GLN A 133 2.45 16.55 9.12
CA GLN A 133 3.53 15.58 8.90
C GLN A 133 4.45 16.06 7.78
N LYS A 134 5.72 15.70 7.87
CA LYS A 134 6.65 15.85 6.76
C LYS A 134 6.35 14.78 5.72
N ALA A 135 6.40 15.14 4.44
CA ALA A 135 6.30 14.16 3.37
C ALA A 135 7.45 13.15 3.46
N ARG A 136 7.14 11.85 3.34
CA ARG A 136 8.16 10.81 3.18
C ARG A 136 8.91 11.04 1.87
N ASN A 137 10.23 11.11 1.96
CA ASN A 137 11.14 11.42 0.84
C ASN A 137 10.75 12.69 0.06
N GLY A 138 10.00 13.62 0.68
CA GLY A 138 9.52 14.83 0.02
C GLY A 138 8.38 14.64 -0.98
N GLN A 139 7.89 13.42 -1.19
CA GLN A 139 6.96 13.08 -2.29
C GLN A 139 5.67 12.42 -1.82
N CYS A 140 5.61 11.89 -0.60
CA CYS A 140 4.44 11.15 -0.12
C CYS A 140 3.90 11.73 1.19
N TYR A 141 2.66 12.24 1.15
CA TYR A 141 1.94 12.81 2.30
C TYR A 141 1.00 11.80 2.98
N CYS A 142 1.16 10.50 2.69
CA CYS A 142 0.41 9.46 3.36
C CYS A 142 0.64 9.52 4.87
N LEU A 143 -0.41 9.21 5.63
CA LEU A 143 -0.38 9.07 7.07
C LEU A 143 0.32 7.75 7.43
N LEU A 144 1.64 7.75 7.28
CA LEU A 144 2.47 6.60 7.58
C LEU A 144 2.64 6.53 9.11
N ASN A 145 1.98 5.55 9.69
CA ASN A 145 2.11 5.21 11.11
C ASN A 145 3.34 4.32 11.33
N ASN A 146 3.52 3.90 12.58
CA ASN A 146 4.54 2.91 12.93
C ASN A 146 4.24 1.57 12.24
N ASP A 147 5.25 1.00 11.58
CA ASP A 147 5.17 -0.36 11.07
C ASP A 147 4.97 -1.35 12.22
N ILE A 148 4.11 -2.35 12.00
CA ILE A 148 3.95 -3.47 12.92
C ILE A 148 4.63 -4.67 12.27
N GLY A 149 5.72 -5.14 12.88
CA GLY A 149 6.48 -6.29 12.42
C GLY A 149 7.98 -6.09 12.55
N GLU A 150 8.74 -7.08 12.09
CA GLU A 150 10.20 -7.07 12.10
C GLU A 150 10.72 -7.50 10.72
N TYR A 151 11.70 -6.79 10.20
CA TYR A 151 12.27 -7.10 8.89
C TYR A 151 13.06 -8.41 8.92
N ASN A 152 13.22 -9.03 7.76
CA ASN A 152 13.97 -10.28 7.63
C ASN A 152 13.41 -11.44 8.48
N THR A 153 12.10 -11.50 8.68
CA THR A 153 11.43 -12.58 9.45
C THR A 153 10.51 -13.44 8.59
N CYS A 154 9.97 -12.90 7.50
CA CYS A 154 9.03 -13.58 6.63
C CYS A 154 9.73 -14.66 5.77
N ASN A 155 9.31 -15.93 5.84
CA ASN A 155 9.97 -17.03 5.12
C ASN A 155 9.49 -17.25 3.67
N HIS A 156 8.61 -16.40 3.12
CA HIS A 156 8.02 -16.61 1.79
C HIS A 156 9.04 -16.59 0.64
N GLY A 157 10.19 -15.93 0.81
CA GLY A 157 11.29 -15.98 -0.16
C GLY A 157 11.01 -15.31 -1.51
N CYS A 158 10.11 -14.31 -1.53
CA CYS A 158 9.73 -13.52 -2.70
C CYS A 158 10.95 -12.90 -3.41
N LEU A 159 10.89 -12.82 -4.75
CA LEU A 159 11.94 -12.19 -5.57
C LEU A 159 11.99 -10.67 -5.36
N TYR A 160 10.82 -10.03 -5.36
CA TYR A 160 10.64 -8.65 -4.91
C TYR A 160 10.12 -8.64 -3.47
N CYS A 161 10.83 -7.96 -2.56
CA CYS A 161 10.42 -7.86 -1.16
C CYS A 161 10.95 -6.57 -0.53
N TYR A 162 10.04 -5.76 0.02
CA TYR A 162 10.44 -4.58 0.77
C TYR A 162 10.98 -4.93 2.18
N ALA A 163 10.48 -6.01 2.81
CA ALA A 163 10.80 -6.35 4.20
C ALA A 163 12.04 -7.26 4.38
N ASN A 164 12.40 -8.07 3.38
CA ASN A 164 13.50 -9.02 3.48
C ASN A 164 14.68 -8.62 2.59
N SER A 165 15.86 -8.54 3.18
CA SER A 165 17.11 -8.22 2.49
C SER A 165 17.75 -9.44 1.82
N ASN A 166 17.87 -10.57 2.53
CA ASN A 166 18.39 -11.82 1.97
C ASN A 166 17.88 -13.07 2.73
N LYS A 167 17.87 -14.22 2.04
CA LYS A 167 17.37 -15.50 2.56
C LYS A 167 18.19 -16.06 3.73
N LYS A 168 19.50 -15.79 3.79
CA LYS A 168 20.36 -16.30 4.87
C LYS A 168 20.01 -15.66 6.21
N LEU A 169 19.78 -14.35 6.22
CA LEU A 169 19.37 -13.60 7.39
C LEU A 169 17.98 -14.03 7.86
N VAL A 170 17.03 -14.21 6.94
CA VAL A 170 15.70 -14.76 7.26
C VAL A 170 15.82 -16.11 7.94
N LYS A 171 16.57 -17.06 7.37
CA LYS A 171 16.78 -18.38 7.99
C LYS A 171 17.44 -18.32 9.36
N ARG A 172 18.33 -17.35 9.60
CA ARG A 172 18.93 -17.12 10.92
C ARG A 172 17.89 -16.60 11.90
N ASN A 173 17.12 -15.60 11.51
CA ASN A 173 16.11 -14.95 12.35
C ASN A 173 14.96 -15.88 12.72
N LEU A 174 14.52 -16.76 11.81
CA LEU A 174 13.49 -17.76 12.11
C LEU A 174 13.87 -18.69 13.27
N LYS A 175 15.16 -19.00 13.43
CA LYS A 175 15.63 -19.83 14.56
C LYS A 175 15.57 -19.12 15.90
N LEU A 176 15.41 -17.80 15.89
CA LEU A 176 15.28 -16.96 17.08
C LEU A 176 13.80 -16.75 17.45
N HIS A 177 12.85 -17.27 16.67
CA HIS A 177 11.44 -17.17 17.03
C HIS A 177 11.16 -17.98 18.30
N ASN A 178 10.61 -17.31 19.30
CA ASN A 178 10.14 -17.93 20.54
C ASN A 178 8.65 -17.60 20.71
N PRO A 179 7.74 -18.58 20.60
CA PRO A 179 6.29 -18.36 20.77
C PRO A 179 5.88 -17.84 22.16
N LYS A 180 6.76 -17.94 23.17
CA LYS A 180 6.55 -17.40 24.52
C LYS A 180 7.07 -15.97 24.67
N SER A 181 7.85 -15.48 23.71
CA SER A 181 8.36 -14.11 23.70
C SER A 181 7.28 -13.16 23.18
N PRO A 182 7.19 -11.92 23.71
CA PRO A 182 6.32 -10.88 23.16
C PRO A 182 6.87 -10.31 21.83
N LEU A 183 8.10 -10.64 21.45
CA LEU A 183 8.74 -10.18 20.21
C LEU A 183 8.52 -11.19 19.07
N LEU A 184 8.51 -10.69 17.82
CA LEU A 184 8.41 -11.57 16.65
C LEU A 184 9.61 -12.52 16.54
N ILE A 185 10.81 -12.05 16.90
CA ILE A 185 12.04 -12.84 17.00
C ILE A 185 12.85 -12.36 18.22
N GLY A 186 13.55 -13.28 18.87
CA GLY A 186 14.36 -12.99 20.06
C GLY A 186 13.55 -12.84 21.35
N GLU A 187 14.19 -12.28 22.36
CA GLU A 187 13.65 -12.06 23.71
C GLU A 187 14.04 -10.67 24.18
N ILE A 188 13.25 -10.12 25.11
CA ILE A 188 13.57 -8.85 25.77
C ILE A 188 14.84 -9.06 26.61
N ARG A 189 15.83 -8.19 26.41
CA ARG A 189 17.09 -8.17 27.14
C ARG A 189 17.04 -7.15 28.26
N GLU A 190 17.95 -7.28 29.22
CA GLU A 190 18.07 -6.36 30.36
C GLU A 190 18.41 -4.92 29.93
N ASP A 191 19.08 -4.76 28.80
CA ASP A 191 19.46 -3.46 28.22
C ASP A 191 18.41 -2.88 27.25
N ASP A 192 17.31 -3.60 26.99
CA ASP A 192 16.24 -3.09 26.12
C ASP A 192 15.44 -1.99 26.83
N ILE A 193 15.16 -0.92 26.09
CA ILE A 193 14.31 0.19 26.56
C ILE A 193 12.90 -0.01 26.04
N ILE A 194 11.98 -0.42 26.91
CA ILE A 194 10.56 -0.53 26.59
C ILE A 194 9.91 0.85 26.70
N ILE A 195 9.53 1.41 25.55
CA ILE A 195 8.85 2.71 25.49
C ILE A 195 7.36 2.49 25.29
N GLU A 196 6.57 2.75 26.33
CA GLU A 196 5.13 2.80 26.20
C GLU A 196 4.72 4.02 25.36
N ARG A 197 4.12 3.78 24.20
CA ARG A 197 3.68 4.84 23.30
C ARG A 197 2.31 5.34 23.75
N LYS A 198 2.21 6.65 24.03
CA LYS A 198 0.92 7.31 24.27
C LYS A 198 0.11 7.35 22.96
N GLN A 199 -0.90 6.49 22.85
CA GLN A 199 -1.82 6.45 21.71
C GLN A 199 -3.01 7.37 22.00
N GLU A 200 -3.01 8.57 21.44
CA GLU A 200 -4.15 9.49 21.53
C GLU A 200 -5.03 9.41 20.28
N SER A 201 -6.33 9.55 20.46
CA SER A 201 -7.25 9.59 19.30
C SER A 201 -7.06 10.89 18.53
N CYS A 202 -6.79 10.76 17.22
CA CYS A 202 -6.77 11.88 16.28
C CYS A 202 -8.16 12.23 15.75
N ILE A 203 -9.24 11.55 16.17
CA ILE A 203 -10.59 11.87 15.72
C ILE A 203 -10.97 13.26 16.24
N SER A 204 -11.35 14.14 15.32
CA SER A 204 -11.88 15.45 15.65
C SER A 204 -13.11 15.27 16.54
N LYS A 205 -13.07 15.84 17.74
CA LYS A 205 -14.27 15.95 18.58
C LYS A 205 -15.19 16.93 17.85
N GLU A 206 -16.26 16.42 17.25
CA GLU A 206 -17.32 17.28 16.73
C GLU A 206 -17.77 18.18 17.88
N LYS A 207 -17.49 19.49 17.77
CA LYS A 207 -18.30 20.46 18.50
C LYS A 207 -19.64 20.39 17.80
N THR A 208 -20.63 19.73 18.40
CA THR A 208 -22.02 19.95 18.07
C THR A 208 -22.26 21.45 18.23
N LYS A 209 -22.07 22.20 17.15
CA LYS A 209 -22.49 23.59 17.10
C LYS A 209 -24.00 23.47 16.96
N GLN A 210 -24.68 23.55 18.09
CA GLN A 210 -26.12 23.80 18.09
C GLN A 210 -26.33 25.07 17.27
N THR A 211 -26.71 24.91 16.01
CA THR A 211 -26.86 26.01 15.05
C THR A 211 -28.11 26.82 15.34
N LYS A 212 -29.04 26.29 16.14
CA LYS A 212 -30.11 27.01 16.83
C LYS A 212 -30.45 26.36 18.18
N LEU A 213 -30.45 27.15 19.25
CA LEU A 213 -31.51 27.00 20.27
C LEU A 213 -32.75 27.58 19.59
N PHE A 214 -33.89 26.89 19.64
CA PHE A 214 -35.15 27.17 18.92
C PHE A 214 -35.26 26.51 17.54
#